data_AF-A0A7K3YZV1-F1
#
_entry.id   AF-A0A7K3YZV1-F1
#
_cell.length_a   1.000
_cell.length_b   1.000
_cell.length_c   1.000
_cell.angle_alpha   90.00
_cell.angle_beta   90.00
_cell.angle_gamma   90.00
#
_symmetry.space_group_name_H-M   'P 1'
#
loop_
_entity.id
_entity.type
_entity.pdbx_description
1 polymer ?
#
loop_
_entity_poly.entity_id
_entity_poly.type
_entity_poly.pdbx_seq_one_letter_code
_entity_poly.pdbx_strand_id
1 'polypeptide(L)'
;MMQKGLLLVGHGSSLPYNQELLENTAAMIAKKYPYFMIKCGFMRINKPTIEESLDAFSREPISSLVVVPLFLAKGIHIDKDIPAKIGLPEGTRKGVLSMNG
;
A
#
# COMPACT_ATOMS: atom_id res chain seq x y z
N MET A 1 -18.49 11.24 -6.24
CA MET A 1 -17.08 11.70 -6.17
C MET A 1 -16.19 10.48 -6.27
N MET A 2 -15.16 10.49 -7.11
CA MET A 2 -14.13 9.45 -7.09
C MET A 2 -13.33 9.56 -5.79
N GLN A 3 -13.18 8.44 -5.07
CA GLN A 3 -12.39 8.39 -3.84
C GLN A 3 -10.90 8.29 -4.16
N LYS A 4 -10.04 8.58 -3.18
CA LYS A 4 -8.61 8.30 -3.27
C LYS A 4 -8.30 7.00 -2.54
N GLY A 5 -7.50 6.14 -3.15
CA GLY A 5 -6.96 4.95 -2.49
C GLY A 5 -5.73 5.30 -1.64
N LEU A 6 -5.57 4.64 -0.50
CA LEU A 6 -4.37 4.65 0.32
C LEU A 6 -3.95 3.21 0.62
N LEU A 7 -2.79 2.80 0.10
CA LEU A 7 -2.17 1.52 0.40
C LEU A 7 -1.07 1.72 1.45
N LEU A 8 -1.27 1.20 2.66
CA LEU A 8 -0.21 1.11 3.65
C LEU A 8 0.61 -0.15 3.39
N VAL A 9 1.92 -0.01 3.21
CA VAL A 9 2.83 -1.11 2.92
C VAL A 9 3.69 -1.44 4.11
N GLY A 10 3.61 -2.69 4.57
CA GLY A 10 4.45 -3.23 5.63
C GLY A 10 5.41 -4.28 5.09
N HIS A 11 6.49 -4.54 5.81
CA HIS A 11 7.39 -5.63 5.44
C HIS A 11 6.72 -7.01 5.60
N GLY A 12 5.91 -7.17 6.66
CA GLY A 12 5.41 -8.44 7.16
C GLY A 12 6.41 -9.17 8.05
N SER A 13 5.88 -9.95 8.99
CA SER A 13 6.59 -10.68 10.04
C SER A 13 5.82 -11.94 10.43
N SER A 14 6.52 -12.95 10.95
CA SER A 14 5.91 -14.13 11.56
C SER A 14 5.21 -13.80 12.88
N LEU A 15 5.65 -12.74 13.55
CA LEU A 15 5.00 -12.20 14.74
C LEU A 15 3.89 -11.22 14.35
N PRO A 16 2.79 -11.16 15.13
CA PRO A 16 1.60 -10.40 14.75
C PRO A 16 1.81 -8.88 14.76
N TYR A 17 2.80 -8.39 15.51
CA TYR A 17 2.99 -6.96 15.79
C TYR A 17 3.14 -6.08 14.54
N ASN A 18 3.75 -6.60 13.46
CA ASN A 18 3.86 -5.81 12.23
C ASN A 18 2.51 -5.61 11.55
N GLN A 19 1.70 -6.67 11.51
CA GLN A 19 0.37 -6.63 10.94
C GLN A 19 -0.56 -5.76 11.79
N GLU A 20 -0.56 -5.96 13.11
CA GLU A 20 -1.33 -5.15 14.06
C GLU A 20 -0.99 -3.67 13.95
N LEU A 21 0.30 -3.31 13.85
CA LEU A 21 0.72 -1.93 13.65
C LEU A 21 0.10 -1.31 12.39
N LEU A 22 0.16 -2.03 11.27
CA LEU A 22 -0.38 -1.56 10.00
C LEU A 22 -1.89 -1.38 10.05
N GLU A 23 -2.61 -2.37 10.57
CA GLU A 23 -4.07 -2.37 10.66
C GLU A 23 -4.57 -1.28 11.61
N ASN A 24 -3.93 -1.13 12.78
CA ASN A 24 -4.26 -0.07 13.73
C ASN A 24 -4.00 1.32 13.12
N THR A 25 -2.89 1.48 12.38
CA THR A 25 -2.59 2.73 11.68
C THR A 25 -3.64 3.02 10.60
N ALA A 26 -4.04 2.01 9.80
CA ALA A 26 -5.09 2.15 8.80
C ALA A 26 -6.42 2.57 9.43
N ALA A 27 -6.81 1.94 10.55
CA ALA A 27 -8.04 2.26 11.27
C ALA A 27 -8.02 3.70 11.82
N MET A 28 -6.87 4.16 12.35
CA MET A 28 -6.71 5.54 12.81
C MET A 28 -6.86 6.54 11.65
N ILE A 29 -6.26 6.27 10.50
CA ILE A 29 -6.36 7.15 9.32
C ILE A 29 -7.80 7.14 8.78
N ALA A 30 -8.46 5.98 8.71
CA ALA A 30 -9.84 5.86 8.23
C ALA A 30 -10.82 6.70 9.06
N LYS A 31 -10.65 6.69 10.39
CA LYS A 31 -11.46 7.53 11.30
C LYS A 31 -11.28 9.03 11.03
N LYS A 32 -10.07 9.47 10.69
CA LYS A 32 -9.75 10.89 10.46
C LYS A 32 -10.06 11.35 9.03
N TYR A 33 -9.97 10.45 8.06
CA TYR A 33 -10.09 10.74 6.63
C TYR A 33 -11.04 9.75 5.94
N PRO A 34 -12.36 9.87 6.18
CA PRO A 34 -13.36 8.90 5.69
C PRO A 34 -13.52 8.86 4.16
N TYR A 35 -12.93 9.81 3.44
CA TYR A 35 -12.95 9.87 1.98
C TYR A 35 -11.83 9.07 1.30
N PHE A 36 -10.91 8.50 2.09
CA PHE A 36 -9.90 7.58 1.59
C PHE A 36 -10.37 6.14 1.73
N MET A 37 -10.21 5.38 0.66
CA MET A 37 -10.30 3.93 0.73
C MET A 37 -8.94 3.38 1.11
N ILE A 38 -8.85 2.81 2.31
CA ILE A 38 -7.58 2.37 2.88
C ILE A 38 -7.49 0.85 2.84
N LYS A 39 -6.39 0.31 2.32
CA LYS A 39 -6.06 -1.12 2.41
C LYS A 39 -4.61 -1.25 2.88
N CYS A 40 -4.31 -2.37 3.54
CA CYS A 40 -2.94 -2.74 3.91
C CYS A 40 -2.37 -3.69 2.85
N GLY A 41 -1.06 -3.77 2.71
CA GLY A 41 -0.37 -4.74 1.87
C GLY A 41 1.01 -5.06 2.42
N PHE A 42 1.45 -6.31 2.27
CA PHE A 42 2.70 -6.78 2.85
C PHE A 42 3.69 -7.22 1.77
N MET A 43 4.98 -6.96 2.02
CA MET A 43 6.05 -7.38 1.11
C MET A 43 6.24 -8.91 1.15
N ARG A 44 6.16 -9.50 2.35
CA ARG A 44 6.36 -10.93 2.61
C ARG A 44 5.55 -11.40 3.82
N ILE A 45 5.46 -12.72 4.02
CA ILE A 45 4.90 -13.42 5.18
C ILE A 45 3.39 -13.22 5.38
N ASN A 46 2.95 -12.00 5.67
CA ASN A 46 1.54 -11.69 5.90
C ASN A 46 0.78 -11.51 4.58
N LYS A 47 -0.54 -11.56 4.71
CA LYS A 47 -1.51 -11.30 3.65
C LYS A 47 -2.40 -10.13 4.08
N PRO A 48 -2.97 -9.35 3.14
CA PRO A 48 -2.77 -9.45 1.69
C PRO A 48 -1.38 -8.97 1.24
N THR A 49 -0.84 -9.52 0.14
CA THR A 49 0.38 -8.99 -0.48
C THR A 49 0.10 -7.63 -1.14
N ILE A 50 1.16 -6.88 -1.47
CA ILE A 50 1.02 -5.62 -2.21
C ILE A 50 0.20 -5.83 -3.50
N GLU A 51 0.46 -6.90 -4.24
CA GLU A 51 -0.22 -7.23 -5.49
C GLU A 51 -1.70 -7.56 -5.27
N GLU A 52 -2.03 -8.33 -4.23
CA GLU A 52 -3.42 -8.64 -3.87
C GLU A 52 -4.19 -7.37 -3.48
N SER A 53 -3.54 -6.45 -2.78
CA SER A 53 -4.15 -5.17 -2.40
C SER A 53 -4.32 -4.23 -3.59
N LEU A 54 -3.39 -4.26 -4.55
CA LEU A 54 -3.54 -3.56 -5.83
C LEU A 54 -4.71 -4.14 -6.64
N ASP A 55 -4.79 -5.46 -6.80
CA ASP A 55 -5.94 -6.09 -7.46
C ASP A 55 -7.26 -5.71 -6.77
N ALA A 56 -7.29 -5.71 -5.44
CA ALA A 56 -8.45 -5.25 -4.68
C ALA A 56 -8.80 -3.78 -4.96
N PHE A 57 -7.81 -2.88 -5.11
CA PHE A 57 -8.06 -1.49 -5.51
C PHE A 57 -8.52 -1.34 -6.96
N SER A 58 -8.12 -2.24 -7.87
CA SER A 58 -8.54 -2.18 -9.28
C SER A 58 -10.06 -2.32 -9.48
N ARG A 59 -10.74 -2.90 -8.48
CA ARG A 59 -12.17 -3.16 -8.47
C ARG A 59 -12.98 -2.04 -7.80
N GLU A 60 -12.30 -0.98 -7.38
CA GLU A 60 -12.85 0.08 -6.55
C GLU A 60 -12.89 1.40 -7.35
N PRO A 61 -13.86 2.31 -7.10
CA PRO A 61 -14.02 3.55 -7.84
C PRO A 61 -13.04 4.65 -7.36
N ILE A 62 -11.73 4.37 -7.42
CA ILE A 62 -10.67 5.32 -7.06
C ILE A 62 -10.09 6.03 -8.28
N SER A 63 -9.79 7.33 -8.16
CA SER A 63 -9.13 8.11 -9.23
C SER A 63 -7.62 8.18 -9.10
N SER A 64 -7.09 7.88 -7.92
CA SER A 64 -5.66 7.92 -7.62
C SER A 64 -5.36 7.00 -6.43
N LEU A 65 -4.20 6.35 -6.47
CA LEU A 65 -3.70 5.53 -5.38
C LEU A 65 -2.45 6.19 -4.77
N VAL A 66 -2.45 6.36 -3.45
CA VAL A 66 -1.28 6.76 -2.67
C VAL A 66 -0.71 5.53 -2.00
N VAL A 67 0.57 5.25 -2.19
CA VAL A 67 1.27 4.12 -1.54
C VAL A 67 2.20 4.68 -0.47
N VAL A 68 2.04 4.22 0.77
CA VAL A 68 2.84 4.68 1.91
C VAL A 68 3.55 3.48 2.54
N PRO A 69 4.86 3.34 2.32
CA PRO A 69 5.69 2.40 3.06
C PRO A 69 5.79 2.83 4.52
N LEU A 70 5.27 2.02 5.45
CA LEU A 70 5.33 2.28 6.88
C LEU A 70 6.63 1.71 7.48
N PHE A 71 7.73 2.44 7.26
CA PHE A 71 9.08 2.06 7.70
C PHE A 71 9.75 3.24 8.43
N LEU A 72 10.52 2.95 9.47
CA LEU A 72 11.23 3.98 10.25
C LEU A 72 12.45 4.56 9.51
N ALA A 73 13.12 3.73 8.71
CA ALA A 73 14.34 4.11 8.00
C ALA A 73 14.29 3.65 6.55
N LYS A 74 14.93 4.44 5.68
CA LYS A 74 15.05 4.15 4.26
C LYS A 74 16.08 3.02 4.06
N GLY A 75 15.59 1.82 3.76
CA GLY A 75 16.44 0.70 3.31
C GLY A 75 16.47 0.61 1.79
N ILE A 76 17.49 -0.05 1.22
CA ILE A 76 17.66 -0.27 -0.23
C ILE A 76 16.42 -0.93 -0.85
N HIS A 77 15.73 -1.78 -0.09
CA HIS A 77 14.49 -2.45 -0.51
C HIS A 77 13.30 -1.49 -0.73
N ILE A 78 13.25 -0.34 -0.05
CA ILE A 78 12.11 0.59 -0.14
C ILE A 78 12.12 1.36 -1.46
N ASP A 79 13.30 1.73 -1.97
CA ASP A 79 13.44 2.49 -3.22
C ASP A 79 13.37 1.62 -4.47
N LYS A 80 13.51 0.30 -4.33
CA LYS A 80 13.55 -0.65 -5.45
C LYS A 80 12.38 -1.61 -5.45
N ASP A 81 12.18 -2.35 -4.36
CA ASP A 81 11.24 -3.49 -4.35
C ASP A 81 9.80 -3.01 -4.39
N ILE A 82 9.46 -1.95 -3.63
CA ILE A 82 8.09 -1.43 -3.60
C ILE A 82 7.73 -0.80 -4.95
N PRO A 83 8.52 0.13 -5.53
CA PRO A 83 8.26 0.64 -6.88
C PRO A 83 8.10 -0.47 -7.92
N ALA A 84 8.99 -1.48 -7.92
CA ALA A 84 8.89 -2.60 -8.85
C ALA A 84 7.60 -3.41 -8.69
N LYS A 85 7.19 -3.71 -7.44
CA LYS A 85 5.94 -4.44 -7.14
C LYS A 85 4.68 -3.67 -7.54
N ILE A 86 4.75 -2.35 -7.59
CA ILE A 86 3.63 -1.49 -8.00
C ILE A 86 3.78 -0.97 -9.44
N GLY A 87 4.68 -1.54 -10.24
CA GLY A 87 4.83 -1.20 -11.66
C GLY A 87 5.45 0.18 -11.95
N LEU A 88 6.15 0.78 -10.99
CA LEU A 88 6.84 2.05 -11.15
C LEU A 88 8.35 1.86 -11.43
N PRO A 89 8.96 2.67 -12.31
CA PRO A 89 10.40 2.65 -12.52
C PRO A 89 11.17 2.99 -11.23
N GLU A 90 12.37 2.43 -11.09
CA GLU A 90 13.25 2.70 -9.95
C GLU A 90 13.48 4.22 -9.78
N GLY A 91 13.43 4.70 -8.53
CA GLY A 91 13.64 6.11 -8.20
C GLY A 91 12.46 7.04 -8.49
N THR A 92 11.37 6.54 -9.09
CA THR A 92 10.15 7.34 -9.29
C THR A 92 9.25 7.30 -8.06
N ARG A 93 8.53 8.41 -7.82
CA ARG A 93 7.57 8.55 -6.71
C ARG A 93 6.13 8.76 -7.17
N LYS A 94 5.94 8.87 -8.48
CA LYS A 94 4.66 9.11 -9.16
C LYS A 94 4.73 8.46 -10.54
N GLY A 95 3.61 7.94 -10.99
CA GLY A 95 3.45 7.39 -12.33
C GLY A 95 2.01 7.02 -12.58
N VAL A 96 1.77 6.43 -13.75
CA VAL A 96 0.47 5.88 -14.12
C VAL A 96 0.60 4.36 -14.04
N LEU A 97 -0.34 3.74 -13.34
CA LEU A 97 -0.46 2.30 -13.27
C LEU A 97 -1.66 1.88 -14.12
N SER A 98 -1.44 1.05 -15.14
CA SER A 98 -2.54 0.37 -15.83
C SER A 98 -2.95 -0.83 -14.97
N MET A 99 -4.06 -0.68 -14.24
CA MET A 99 -4.66 -1.77 -13.48
C MET A 99 -5.67 -2.44 -14.42
N ASN A 100 -5.33 -3.66 -14.89
CA ASN A 100 -6.12 -4.52 -15.79
C ASN A 100 -6.06 -4.22 -17.31
N GLY A 101 -4.86 -4.02 -17.87
CA GLY A 101 -4.67 -3.97 -19.33
C GLY A 101 -5.28 -2.74 -19.97
#